data_AF-D0C9X8-F1
#
_entry.id   AF-D0C9X8-F1
#
_cell.length_a   1.000
_cell.length_b   1.000
_cell.length_c   1.000
_cell.angle_alpha   90.00
_cell.angle_beta   90.00
_cell.angle_gamma   90.00
#
_symmetry.space_group_name_H-M   'P 1'
#
loop_
_entity.id
_entity.type
_entity.pdbx_description
1 polymer ?
#
loop_
_entity_poly.entity_id
_entity_poly.type
_entity_poly.pdbx_seq_one_letter_code
_entity_poly.pdbx_strand_id
1 'polypeptide(L)'
;MTYKRLFVSQEIDKEMKEIILENYKSNEIVEKHAYYMLLGEQGLNNTGVGFTTIGFCLYKDKILTEQKSENTNTFIQKCHDL
;
A
#
# COMPACT_ATOMS: atom_id res chain seq x y z
N MET A 1 21.35 -1.78 4.58
CA MET A 1 19.90 -2.06 4.72
C MET A 1 19.18 -1.40 3.58
N THR A 2 18.29 -2.12 2.90
CA THR A 2 17.47 -1.57 1.81
C THR A 2 16.05 -1.38 2.34
N TYR A 3 15.57 -0.15 2.35
CA TYR A 3 14.20 0.18 2.80
C TYR A 3 13.49 0.98 1.71
N LYS A 4 12.16 0.83 1.63
CA LYS A 4 11.29 1.71 0.86
C LYS A 4 10.14 2.18 1.74
N ARG A 5 9.77 3.44 1.54
CA ARG A 5 8.76 4.15 2.35
C ARG A 5 7.50 4.31 1.53
N LEU A 6 6.39 3.80 2.05
CA LEU A 6 5.05 3.96 1.49
C LEU A 6 4.36 5.06 2.28
N PHE A 7 4.21 6.24 1.69
CA PHE A 7 3.39 7.29 2.29
C PHE A 7 1.94 6.96 2.04
N VAL A 8 1.22 6.73 3.12
CA VAL A 8 -0.21 6.49 3.05
C VAL A 8 -0.87 7.86 2.91
N SER A 9 -1.61 8.04 1.81
CA SER A 9 -2.30 9.27 1.43
C SER A 9 -3.13 9.84 2.59
N GLN A 10 -3.34 11.16 2.61
CA GLN A 10 -4.24 11.86 3.55
C GLN A 10 -5.68 11.32 3.59
N GLU A 11 -6.05 10.42 2.68
CA GLU A 11 -7.38 9.80 2.58
C GLU A 11 -7.57 8.56 3.45
N ILE A 12 -6.50 7.92 3.95
CA ILE A 12 -6.58 6.72 4.80
C ILE A 12 -6.23 7.15 6.22
N ASP A 13 -7.25 7.66 6.91
CA ASP A 13 -7.28 8.08 8.32
C ASP A 13 -6.16 9.06 8.78
N LYS A 14 -6.49 10.00 9.67
CA LYS A 14 -5.54 11.05 10.10
C LYS A 14 -4.34 10.51 10.89
N GLU A 15 -4.40 9.25 11.33
CA GLU A 15 -3.43 8.66 12.25
C GLU A 15 -2.30 7.89 11.55
N MET A 16 -2.53 7.31 10.36
CA MET A 16 -1.55 6.46 9.68
C MET A 16 -0.79 7.22 8.58
N LYS A 17 0.43 7.67 8.88
CA LYS A 17 1.21 8.55 7.99
C LYS A 17 2.15 7.82 7.02
N GLU A 18 2.65 6.65 7.41
CA GLU A 18 3.69 5.93 6.67
C GLU A 18 3.66 4.43 6.98
N ILE A 19 3.85 3.60 5.94
CA ILE A 19 4.18 2.18 6.05
C ILE A 19 5.63 2.02 5.58
N ILE A 20 6.48 1.39 6.40
CA ILE A 20 7.89 1.16 6.06
C ILE A 20 8.08 -0.32 5.73
N LEU A 21 8.53 -0.61 4.51
CA LEU A 21 8.89 -1.96 4.08
C LEU A 21 10.40 -2.16 4.25
N GLU A 22 10.78 -2.69 5.41
CA GLU A 22 12.17 -3.02 5.72
C GLU A 22 12.56 -4.38 5.11
N ASN A 23 13.79 -4.46 4.59
CA ASN A 23 14.36 -5.68 4.01
C ASN A 23 13.43 -6.38 3.00
N TYR A 24 12.66 -5.59 2.24
CA TYR A 24 11.58 -6.09 1.39
C TYR A 24 12.03 -7.17 0.39
N LYS A 25 13.28 -7.10 -0.09
CA LYS A 25 13.88 -8.13 -0.97
C LYS A 25 14.03 -9.48 -0.29
N SER A 26 14.36 -9.50 1.01
CA SER A 26 14.48 -10.73 1.80
C SER A 26 13.12 -11.31 2.18
N ASN A 27 12.06 -10.51 2.08
CA ASN A 27 10.66 -10.91 2.31
C ASN A 27 9.91 -11.22 1.01
N GLU A 28 10.65 -11.49 -0.08
CA GLU A 28 10.09 -11.85 -1.40
C GLU A 28 9.14 -10.81 -2.03
N ILE A 29 9.17 -9.57 -1.53
CA ILE A 29 8.45 -8.46 -2.16
C ILE A 29 9.29 -8.00 -3.36
N VAL A 30 8.83 -8.36 -4.55
CA VAL A 30 9.50 -8.02 -5.81
C VAL A 30 9.01 -6.71 -6.41
N GLU A 31 9.88 -6.06 -7.20
CA GLU A 31 9.52 -4.90 -8.01
C GLU A 31 8.54 -5.27 -9.13
N LYS A 32 7.78 -4.27 -9.60
CA LYS A 32 6.80 -4.40 -10.70
C LYS A 32 5.72 -5.46 -10.46
N HIS A 33 5.31 -5.61 -9.21
CA HIS A 33 4.24 -6.50 -8.79
C HIS A 33 3.26 -5.73 -7.90
N ALA A 34 1.96 -5.89 -8.16
CA ALA A 34 0.89 -5.26 -7.38
C ALA A 34 0.59 -6.08 -6.13
N TYR A 35 0.59 -5.42 -4.97
CA TYR A 35 0.26 -5.99 -3.67
C TYR A 35 -0.96 -5.27 -3.10
N TYR A 36 -1.76 -5.98 -2.31
CA TYR A 36 -2.93 -5.45 -1.64
C TYR A 36 -2.84 -5.74 -0.15
N MET A 37 -2.87 -4.69 0.67
CA MET A 37 -2.84 -4.79 2.11
C MET A 37 -4.23 -4.53 2.66
N LEU A 38 -4.77 -5.46 3.44
CA LEU A 38 -6.02 -5.27 4.18
C LEU A 38 -5.69 -4.78 5.59
N LEU A 39 -6.13 -3.58 5.92
CA LEU A 39 -6.00 -2.97 7.23
C LEU A 39 -7.32 -3.08 7.96
N GLY A 40 -7.32 -3.75 9.10
CA GLY A 40 -8.44 -3.79 10.03
C GLY A 40 -8.27 -2.70 11.08
N GLU A 41 -9.24 -1.81 11.19
CA GLU A 41 -9.30 -0.78 12.22
C GLU A 41 -10.39 -1.16 13.22
N GLN A 42 -10.00 -1.34 14.48
CA GLN A 42 -10.93 -1.52 15.59
C GLN A 42 -10.92 -0.25 16.44
N GLY A 43 -11.97 0.55 16.33
CA GLY A 43 -12.11 1.76 17.14
C GLY A 43 -12.29 1.42 18.61
N LEU A 44 -11.66 2.19 19.51
CA LEU A 44 -11.73 2.04 20.98
C LEU A 44 -13.15 1.88 21.54
N ASN A 45 -14.18 2.42 20.86
CA ASN A 45 -15.58 2.38 21.26
C ASN A 45 -16.53 1.71 20.24
N ASN A 46 -16.00 1.08 19.19
CA ASN A 46 -16.81 0.46 18.14
C ASN A 46 -16.78 -1.07 18.25
N THR A 47 -17.94 -1.70 18.18
CA THR A 47 -18.08 -3.17 18.09
C THR A 47 -17.81 -3.73 16.70
N GLY A 48 -17.74 -2.85 15.68
CA GLY A 48 -17.42 -3.22 14.30
C GLY A 48 -15.95 -3.01 13.97
N VAL A 49 -15.38 -3.96 13.22
CA VAL A 49 -14.06 -3.82 12.58
C VAL A 49 -14.27 -3.18 11.20
N GLY A 50 -13.71 -1.99 11.01
CA GLY A 50 -13.62 -1.36 9.69
C GLY A 50 -12.47 -1.99 8.90
N PHE A 51 -12.65 -2.18 7.60
CA PHE A 51 -11.58 -2.69 6.75
C PHE A 51 -11.27 -1.69 5.62
N THR A 52 -9.99 -1.35 5.48
CA THR A 52 -9.47 -0.53 4.39
C THR A 52 -8.47 -1.35 3.59
N THR A 53 -8.60 -1.37 2.26
CA THR A 53 -7.62 -2.02 1.39
C THR A 53 -6.72 -0.98 0.76
N ILE A 54 -5.41 -1.23 0.77
CA ILE A 54 -4.39 -0.40 0.11
C ILE A 54 -3.71 -1.23 -0.98
N GLY A 55 -3.92 -0.84 -2.24
CA GLY A 55 -3.12 -1.32 -3.36
C GLY A 55 -1.78 -0.57 -3.43
N PHE A 56 -0.66 -1.28 -3.52
CA PHE A 56 0.67 -0.69 -3.70
C PHE A 56 1.60 -1.55 -4.58
N CYS A 57 2.62 -0.94 -5.19
CA CYS A 57 3.72 -1.67 -5.81
C CYS A 57 5.05 -0.94 -5.72
N LEU A 58 6.13 -1.72 -5.69
CA LEU A 58 7.49 -1.20 -5.72
C LEU A 58 7.86 -0.96 -7.19
N TYR A 59 8.17 0.28 -7.54
CA TYR A 59 8.48 0.66 -8.90
C TYR A 59 9.73 1.55 -8.94
N LYS A 60 10.85 1.00 -9.44
CA LYS A 60 12.18 1.66 -9.45
C LYS A 60 12.56 2.18 -8.05
N ASP A 61 12.73 3.49 -7.90
CA ASP A 61 13.05 4.18 -6.65
C ASP A 61 11.80 4.55 -5.82
N LYS A 62 10.60 4.38 -6.37
CA LYS A 62 9.33 4.82 -5.78
C LYS A 62 8.46 3.66 -5.29
N ILE A 63 7.38 4.03 -4.61
CA ILE A 63 6.23 3.18 -4.35
C ILE A 63 5.02 3.85 -4.99
N LEU A 64 4.25 3.11 -5.77
CA LEU A 64 2.99 3.58 -6.34
C LEU A 64 1.84 3.03 -5.49
N THR A 65 0.83 3.85 -5.26
CA THR A 65 -0.42 3.44 -4.60
C THR A 65 -1.58 3.50 -5.57
N GLU A 66 -2.54 2.59 -5.39
CA GLU A 66 -3.82 2.63 -6.08
C GLU A 66 -4.60 3.84 -5.58
N GLN A 67 -5.05 4.69 -6.49
CA GLN A 67 -5.90 5.83 -6.14
C GLN A 67 -7.34 5.37 -5.97
N LYS A 68 -8.11 6.02 -5.09
CA LYS A 68 -9.50 5.65 -4.78
C LYS A 68 -10.44 5.58 -6.00
N SER A 69 -10.16 6.38 -7.04
CA SER A 69 -10.90 6.41 -8.30
C SER A 69 -10.24 5.60 -9.43
N GLU A 70 -9.08 4.99 -9.19
CA GLU A 70 -8.36 4.19 -10.17
C GLU A 70 -8.98 2.80 -10.31
N ASN A 71 -9.08 2.31 -11.54
CA ASN A 71 -9.50 0.94 -11.77
C ASN A 71 -8.36 -0.03 -11.40
N THR A 72 -8.68 -1.11 -10.69
CA THR A 72 -7.71 -2.11 -10.24
C THR A 72 -6.85 -2.69 -11.36
N ASN A 73 -7.42 -3.00 -12.53
CA ASN A 73 -6.65 -3.50 -13.66
C ASN A 73 -5.69 -2.43 -14.22
N THR A 74 -6.12 -1.17 -14.22
CA THR A 74 -5.26 -0.04 -14.60
C THR A 74 -4.10 0.11 -13.63
N PHE A 75 -4.33 -0.02 -12.32
CA PHE A 75 -3.27 0.01 -11.33
C PHE A 75 -2.29 -1.16 -11.51
N ILE A 76 -2.77 -2.38 -11.74
CA ILE A 76 -1.94 -3.55 -11.99
C ILE A 76 -1.04 -3.33 -13.21
N GLN A 77 -1.62 -2.88 -14.34
CA GLN A 77 -0.86 -2.57 -15.55
C GLN A 77 0.21 -1.50 -15.31
N LYS A 78 -0.15 -0.42 -14.60
CA LYS A 78 0.76 0.64 -14.19
C LYS A 78 1.92 0.12 -13.34
N CYS A 79 1.74 -0.90 -12.52
CA CYS A 79 2.83 -1.53 -11.79
C CYS A 79 3.81 -2.29 -12.69
N HIS A 80 3.34 -2.88 -13.79
CA HIS A 80 4.18 -3.64 -14.72
C HIS A 80 4.89 -2.76 -15.76
N ASP A 81 4.17 -1.78 -16.32
CA ASP A 81 4.50 -1.17 -17.61
C ASP A 81 5.06 0.26 -17.53
N LEU A 82 4.91 0.95 -16.38
CA LEU A 82 5.45 2.30 -16.23
C LEU A 82 6.99 2.30 -16.23
#